data_AF-A0A183M8S8-F1
#
_entry.id   AF-A0A183M8S8-F1
#
_cell.length_a   1.000
_cell.length_b   1.000
_cell.length_c   1.000
_cell.angle_alpha   90.00
_cell.angle_beta   90.00
_cell.angle_gamma   90.00
#
_symmetry.space_group_name_H-M   'P 1'
#
loop_
_entity.id
_entity.type
_entity.pdbx_description
1 polymer ?
#
loop_
_entity_poly.entity_id
_entity_poly.type
_entity_poly.pdbx_seq_one_letter_code
_entity_poly.pdbx_strand_id
1 'polypeptide(L)'
;MPCDAVGCFPQCVSDSFPDFFLRWNLICSLPYSHTIDYLFLPVSSFQHILELAGSSFLVKAVIYTDLNGTYYPWKSELQDVLSTDYTTLASSVCNLTIESLYLGDPIISKDARCFNIVFVPVNNSNEQVGTTQSGIVNVNITGVQANINIELVSINASLINESIFYNILVNGYNQLNKTLNIYVMDIEIYRE
;
A
#
# COMPACT_ATOMS: atom_id res chain seq x y z
N MET A 1 61.03 7.22 1.93
CA MET A 1 60.58 6.21 2.90
C MET A 1 59.12 5.90 2.60
N PRO A 2 58.76 4.62 2.48
CA PRO A 2 57.44 4.15 2.06
C PRO A 2 56.45 4.14 3.24
N CYS A 3 55.16 4.37 2.97
CA CYS A 3 54.09 4.11 3.93
C CYS A 3 53.51 2.72 3.65
N ASP A 4 53.62 1.85 4.65
CA ASP A 4 53.22 0.44 4.64
C ASP A 4 51.71 0.23 4.80
N ALA A 5 51.30 -0.97 4.41
CA ALA A 5 49.94 -1.49 4.34
C ALA A 5 49.22 -1.56 5.70
N VAL A 6 48.34 -0.61 5.98
CA VAL A 6 47.01 -0.80 6.63
C VAL A 6 46.12 0.36 6.16
N GLY A 7 44.91 0.03 5.68
CA GLY A 7 44.08 0.87 4.82
C GLY A 7 43.80 2.31 5.25
N CYS A 8 43.84 3.21 4.27
CA CYS A 8 43.23 4.54 4.35
C CYS A 8 41.71 4.39 4.48
N PHE A 9 41.19 4.60 5.69
CA PHE A 9 39.77 4.86 5.90
C PHE A 9 39.44 6.26 5.37
N PRO A 10 38.43 6.43 4.49
CA PRO A 10 37.88 7.74 4.23
C PRO A 10 37.07 8.19 5.44
N GLN A 11 37.46 9.30 6.06
CA GLN A 11 36.67 9.97 7.08
C GLN A 11 35.39 10.53 6.43
N CYS A 12 34.26 9.85 6.65
CA CYS A 12 32.95 10.40 6.34
C CYS A 12 32.54 11.33 7.49
N VAL A 13 32.50 12.63 7.22
CA VAL A 13 32.01 13.64 8.16
C VAL A 13 30.48 13.58 8.16
N SER A 14 29.90 13.31 9.32
CA SER A 14 28.45 13.31 9.55
C SER A 14 27.99 14.72 9.92
N ASP A 15 27.26 15.40 9.03
CA ASP A 15 26.51 16.60 9.38
C ASP A 15 25.03 16.25 9.59
N SER A 16 24.54 16.63 10.77
CA SER A 16 23.20 16.37 11.31
C SER A 16 22.17 17.37 10.78
N PHE A 17 21.06 16.92 10.19
CA PHE A 17 19.74 17.60 10.12
C PHE A 17 18.67 16.60 9.58
N PRO A 18 17.35 16.80 9.76
CA PRO A 18 16.45 15.81 10.33
C PRO A 18 15.69 15.00 9.27
N ASP A 19 15.18 13.87 9.77
CA ASP A 19 14.47 12.78 9.10
C ASP A 19 13.51 13.19 7.98
N PHE A 20 13.72 12.63 6.79
CA PHE A 20 12.80 11.72 6.07
C PHE A 20 13.45 11.40 4.70
N PHE A 21 13.37 10.13 4.29
CA PHE A 21 13.92 9.51 3.06
C PHE A 21 15.40 9.08 3.09
N LEU A 22 15.65 7.87 3.61
CA LEU A 22 16.87 7.12 3.31
C LEU A 22 16.82 6.56 1.89
N ARG A 23 17.26 7.36 0.92
CA ARG A 23 17.72 6.89 -0.40
C ARG A 23 19.25 6.89 -0.37
N TRP A 24 19.85 5.72 -0.09
CA TRP A 24 21.30 5.56 -0.12
C TRP A 24 21.81 5.61 -1.56
N ASN A 25 22.20 6.79 -2.04
CA ASN A 25 23.07 6.94 -3.20
C ASN A 25 24.45 7.41 -2.71
N LEU A 26 25.33 6.46 -2.40
CA LEU A 26 26.75 6.73 -2.21
C LEU A 26 27.39 7.06 -3.56
N ILE A 27 27.50 8.34 -3.88
CA ILE A 27 28.28 8.84 -5.01
C ILE A 27 29.70 9.09 -4.51
N CYS A 28 30.61 8.13 -4.73
CA CYS A 28 32.04 8.37 -4.61
C CYS A 28 32.54 9.04 -5.90
N SER A 29 32.93 10.32 -5.83
CA SER A 29 33.62 11.00 -6.92
C SER A 29 35.10 10.58 -6.94
N LEU A 30 35.51 9.83 -7.98
CA LEU A 30 36.94 9.61 -8.29
C LEU A 30 37.38 10.59 -9.40
N PRO A 31 38.57 11.19 -9.32
CA PRO A 31 39.11 12.02 -10.39
C PRO A 31 39.61 11.15 -11.55
N TYR A 32 39.31 11.63 -12.76
CA TYR A 32 39.62 11.03 -14.04
C TYR A 32 41.09 11.23 -14.44
N SER A 33 41.80 10.19 -14.88
CA SER A 33 42.89 10.30 -15.88
C SER A 33 43.36 8.93 -16.41
N HIS A 34 43.01 8.66 -17.67
CA HIS A 34 43.68 7.88 -18.74
C HIS A 34 44.58 6.67 -18.42
N THR A 35 44.16 5.48 -18.87
CA THR A 35 44.72 4.72 -20.02
C THR A 35 43.85 3.50 -20.34
N ILE A 36 43.70 3.17 -21.63
CA ILE A 36 42.92 2.03 -22.15
C ILE A 36 43.75 0.76 -21.99
N ASP A 37 43.23 -0.23 -21.27
CA ASP A 37 43.64 -1.64 -21.40
C ASP A 37 42.39 -2.51 -21.53
N TYR A 38 42.35 -3.31 -22.60
CA TYR A 38 41.31 -4.31 -22.83
C TYR A 38 41.48 -5.45 -21.81
N LEU A 39 40.76 -5.37 -20.70
CA LEU A 39 40.54 -6.52 -19.82
C LEU A 39 39.13 -7.07 -20.05
N PHE A 40 39.09 -8.32 -20.49
CA PHE A 40 37.92 -9.18 -20.39
C PHE A 40 37.33 -9.10 -18.97
N LEU A 41 36.13 -8.55 -18.82
CA LEU A 41 35.40 -8.65 -17.57
C LEU A 41 34.77 -10.04 -17.47
N PRO A 42 34.98 -10.77 -16.35
CA PRO A 42 34.30 -12.03 -16.11
C PRO A 42 32.80 -11.79 -15.94
N VAL A 43 32.02 -12.74 -16.42
CA VAL A 43 30.55 -12.79 -16.29
C VAL A 43 30.19 -13.00 -14.80
N SER A 44 30.18 -11.90 -14.04
CA SER A 44 29.62 -11.79 -12.69
C SER A 44 29.49 -10.29 -12.43
N SER A 45 28.33 -9.65 -12.60
CA SER A 45 27.12 -9.92 -11.85
C SER A 45 25.99 -9.23 -12.60
N PHE A 46 25.11 -10.01 -13.22
CA PHE A 46 23.80 -9.55 -13.66
C PHE A 46 22.97 -9.23 -12.41
N GLN A 47 23.25 -8.12 -11.73
CA GLN A 47 22.22 -7.49 -10.90
C GLN A 47 21.40 -6.65 -11.88
N HIS A 48 20.50 -7.33 -12.59
CA HIS A 48 19.27 -6.70 -13.03
C HIS A 48 18.71 -5.97 -11.81
N ILE A 49 18.84 -4.65 -11.76
CA ILE A 49 17.79 -3.84 -11.15
C ILE A 49 16.61 -4.02 -12.12
N LEU A 50 15.91 -5.14 -11.98
CA LEU A 50 14.53 -5.20 -12.38
C LEU A 50 13.85 -4.20 -11.45
N GLU A 51 13.63 -2.98 -11.94
CA GLU A 51 12.46 -2.22 -11.53
C GLU A 51 11.29 -3.21 -11.65
N LEU A 52 10.88 -3.78 -10.53
CA LEU A 52 9.70 -4.62 -10.48
C LEU A 52 8.57 -3.72 -10.97
N ALA A 53 8.03 -4.02 -12.14
CA ALA A 53 6.93 -3.31 -12.73
C ALA A 53 5.70 -3.50 -11.83
N GLY A 54 5.57 -2.66 -10.81
CA GLY A 54 4.46 -2.70 -9.89
C GLY A 54 3.17 -2.19 -10.56
N SER A 55 2.05 -2.44 -9.92
CA SER A 55 0.80 -1.74 -10.25
C SER A 55 0.07 -1.40 -8.98
N SER A 56 -0.44 -0.18 -8.91
CA SER A 56 -1.18 0.33 -7.77
C SER A 56 -2.67 0.34 -8.06
N PHE A 57 -3.45 0.00 -7.04
CA PHE A 57 -4.90 -0.04 -7.09
C PHE A 57 -5.46 0.67 -5.85
N LEU A 58 -6.41 1.56 -6.06
CA LEU A 58 -7.27 2.09 -5.01
C LEU A 58 -8.47 1.17 -4.84
N VAL A 59 -8.59 0.56 -3.67
CA VAL A 59 -9.73 -0.24 -3.25
C VAL A 59 -10.60 0.61 -2.33
N LYS A 60 -11.86 0.82 -2.69
CA LYS A 60 -12.87 1.42 -1.82
C LYS A 60 -13.82 0.34 -1.36
N ALA A 61 -14.11 0.27 -0.07
CA ALA A 61 -15.07 -0.71 0.46
C ALA A 61 -15.75 -0.17 1.72
N VAL A 62 -17.02 -0.52 1.89
CA VAL A 62 -17.79 -0.18 3.09
C VAL A 62 -17.61 -1.27 4.14
N ILE A 63 -17.38 -0.85 5.39
CA ILE A 63 -17.08 -1.75 6.52
C ILE A 63 -18.36 -2.04 7.32
N TYR A 64 -18.54 -3.31 7.64
CA TYR A 64 -19.65 -3.84 8.42
C TYR A 64 -19.12 -4.65 9.61
N THR A 65 -19.87 -4.67 10.73
CA THR A 65 -19.53 -5.48 11.92
C THR A 65 -20.06 -6.90 11.84
N ASP A 66 -21.01 -7.16 10.95
CA ASP A 66 -21.61 -8.46 10.73
C ASP A 66 -22.03 -8.67 9.25
N LEU A 67 -22.37 -9.91 8.91
CA LEU A 67 -22.92 -10.28 7.60
C LEU A 67 -24.38 -9.85 7.42
N ASN A 68 -25.06 -9.41 8.48
CA ASN A 68 -26.45 -8.97 8.42
C ASN A 68 -26.58 -7.53 7.92
N GLY A 69 -25.46 -6.85 7.67
CA GLY A 69 -25.43 -5.50 7.13
C GLY A 69 -25.39 -4.41 8.20
N THR A 70 -25.01 -4.73 9.45
CA THR A 70 -24.76 -3.70 10.46
C THR A 70 -23.46 -2.96 10.12
N TYR A 71 -23.56 -1.66 9.84
CA TYR A 71 -22.40 -0.83 9.53
C TYR A 71 -21.43 -0.75 10.70
N TYR A 72 -20.14 -0.68 10.39
CA TYR A 72 -19.14 -0.25 11.36
C TYR A 72 -19.37 1.23 11.69
N PRO A 73 -19.65 1.60 12.95
CA PRO A 73 -20.05 2.95 13.28
C PRO A 73 -18.89 3.93 13.06
N TRP A 74 -19.20 5.06 12.45
CA TRP A 74 -18.24 6.16 12.33
C TRP A 74 -17.85 6.69 13.71
N LYS A 75 -16.55 6.91 13.90
CA LYS A 75 -15.97 7.55 15.08
C LYS A 75 -15.07 8.70 14.64
N SER A 76 -15.05 9.79 15.39
CA SER A 76 -14.18 10.95 15.11
C SER A 76 -12.69 10.59 15.08
N GLU A 77 -12.31 9.60 15.88
CA GLU A 77 -10.96 9.07 16.07
C GLU A 77 -10.41 8.44 14.79
N LEU A 78 -11.27 8.01 13.85
CA LEU A 78 -10.87 7.49 12.54
C LEU A 78 -10.35 8.59 11.60
N GLN A 79 -10.43 9.86 11.98
CA GLN A 79 -9.79 10.96 11.27
C GLN A 79 -8.33 11.17 11.70
N ASP A 80 -7.95 10.67 12.88
CA ASP A 80 -6.61 10.80 13.42
C ASP A 80 -5.81 9.51 13.15
N VAL A 81 -4.83 9.60 12.25
CA VAL A 81 -3.97 8.48 11.83
C VAL A 81 -3.13 7.90 12.97
N LEU A 82 -2.97 8.64 14.07
CA LEU A 82 -2.23 8.22 15.26
C LEU A 82 -3.13 7.56 16.31
N SER A 83 -4.45 7.59 16.13
CA SER A 83 -5.37 7.03 17.12
C SER A 83 -5.33 5.50 17.14
N THR A 84 -5.63 4.92 18.31
CA THR A 84 -5.71 3.46 18.46
C THR A 84 -6.84 2.86 17.62
N ASP A 85 -7.99 3.53 17.54
CA ASP A 85 -9.12 3.08 16.70
C ASP A 85 -8.73 3.04 15.23
N TYR A 86 -8.07 4.10 14.73
CA TYR A 86 -7.60 4.17 13.36
C TYR A 86 -6.59 3.05 13.06
N THR A 87 -5.54 2.94 13.86
CA THR A 87 -4.44 1.99 13.61
C THR A 87 -4.91 0.53 13.70
N THR A 88 -5.82 0.23 14.62
CA THR A 88 -6.42 -1.11 14.77
C THR A 88 -7.30 -1.46 13.57
N LEU A 89 -8.20 -0.55 13.16
CA LEU A 89 -9.07 -0.78 12.03
C LEU A 89 -8.28 -0.86 10.72
N ALA A 90 -7.29 0.03 10.53
CA ALA A 90 -6.42 0.05 9.37
C ALA A 90 -5.64 -1.26 9.23
N SER A 91 -5.04 -1.74 10.31
CA SER A 91 -4.33 -3.02 10.33
C SER A 91 -5.26 -4.19 10.01
N SER A 92 -6.46 -4.19 10.57
CA SER A 92 -7.45 -5.25 10.33
C SER A 92 -7.90 -5.29 8.88
N VAL A 93 -8.17 -4.12 8.29
CA VAL A 93 -8.60 -3.98 6.89
C VAL A 93 -7.46 -4.31 5.92
N CYS A 94 -6.22 -3.87 6.20
CA CYS A 94 -5.06 -4.26 5.41
C CYS A 94 -4.84 -5.78 5.44
N ASN A 95 -4.83 -6.40 6.62
CA ASN A 95 -4.62 -7.84 6.76
C ASN A 95 -5.69 -8.61 6.00
N LEU A 96 -6.96 -8.24 6.19
CA LEU A 96 -8.08 -8.82 5.44
C LEU A 96 -7.87 -8.73 3.93
N THR A 97 -7.45 -7.55 3.43
CA THR A 97 -7.27 -7.31 1.98
C THR A 97 -6.10 -8.10 1.43
N ILE A 98 -4.94 -8.08 2.11
CA ILE A 98 -3.73 -8.79 1.67
C ILE A 98 -3.92 -10.30 1.75
N GLU A 99 -4.52 -10.83 2.81
CA GLU A 99 -4.83 -12.26 2.93
C GLU A 99 -5.83 -12.69 1.84
N SER A 100 -6.84 -11.87 1.57
CA SER A 100 -7.78 -12.13 0.46
C SER A 100 -7.04 -12.17 -0.88
N LEU A 101 -6.16 -11.21 -1.16
CA LEU A 101 -5.39 -11.21 -2.40
C LEU A 101 -4.48 -12.44 -2.51
N TYR A 102 -3.82 -12.82 -1.41
CA TYR A 102 -2.96 -14.00 -1.36
C TYR A 102 -3.71 -15.31 -1.60
N LEU A 103 -4.92 -15.45 -1.03
CA LEU A 103 -5.78 -16.62 -1.27
C LEU A 103 -6.35 -16.65 -2.70
N GLY A 104 -6.58 -15.48 -3.31
CA GLY A 104 -7.06 -15.36 -4.67
C GLY A 104 -5.98 -15.70 -5.71
N ASP A 105 -4.79 -15.13 -5.55
CA ASP A 105 -3.61 -15.38 -6.38
C ASP A 105 -2.33 -15.17 -5.55
N PRO A 106 -1.70 -16.24 -5.05
CA PRO A 106 -0.52 -16.14 -4.20
C PRO A 106 0.74 -15.72 -4.96
N ILE A 107 0.77 -15.86 -6.29
CA ILE A 107 1.96 -15.54 -7.11
C ILE A 107 2.02 -14.03 -7.34
N ILE A 108 0.90 -13.43 -7.70
CA ILE A 108 0.81 -11.99 -7.96
C ILE A 108 0.86 -11.18 -6.66
N SER A 109 0.29 -11.73 -5.59
CA SER A 109 0.08 -11.02 -4.32
C SER A 109 1.16 -11.27 -3.27
N LYS A 110 2.18 -12.09 -3.57
CA LYS A 110 3.21 -12.53 -2.62
C LYS A 110 3.84 -11.37 -1.83
N ASP A 111 4.17 -10.29 -2.54
CA ASP A 111 4.85 -9.12 -2.00
C ASP A 111 3.93 -7.88 -2.07
N ALA A 112 2.61 -8.08 -2.09
CA ALA A 112 1.63 -7.00 -2.12
C ALA A 112 1.72 -6.14 -0.85
N ARG A 113 1.55 -4.83 -1.02
CA ARG A 113 1.65 -3.85 0.07
C ARG A 113 0.37 -3.07 0.19
N CYS A 114 -0.09 -2.92 1.42
CA CYS A 114 -1.21 -2.07 1.77
C CYS A 114 -0.68 -0.77 2.38
N PHE A 115 -1.06 0.37 1.82
CA PHE A 115 -0.59 1.69 2.26
C PHE A 115 -1.67 2.75 2.04
N ASN A 116 -1.45 3.92 2.64
CA ASN A 116 -2.31 5.10 2.47
C ASN A 116 -3.82 4.81 2.66
N ILE A 117 -4.16 4.17 3.77
CA ILE A 117 -5.57 3.98 4.13
C ILE A 117 -6.17 5.33 4.52
N VAL A 118 -7.40 5.60 4.09
CA VAL A 118 -8.18 6.75 4.53
C VAL A 118 -9.60 6.27 4.84
N PHE A 119 -10.10 6.59 6.03
CA PHE A 119 -11.48 6.32 6.39
C PHE A 119 -12.36 7.54 6.10
N VAL A 120 -13.50 7.29 5.44
CA VAL A 120 -14.47 8.33 5.08
C VAL A 120 -15.82 7.96 5.66
N PRO A 121 -16.58 8.90 6.26
CA PRO A 121 -17.93 8.64 6.72
C PRO A 121 -18.86 8.37 5.53
N VAL A 122 -19.73 7.36 5.66
CA VAL A 122 -20.76 7.05 4.66
C VAL A 122 -22.15 7.17 5.26
N ASN A 123 -23.06 7.68 4.43
CA ASN A 123 -24.46 7.96 4.78
C ASN A 123 -25.37 6.94 4.09
N ASN A 124 -26.38 6.44 4.81
CA ASN A 124 -27.41 5.58 4.24
C ASN A 124 -28.59 6.39 3.66
N SER A 125 -28.35 7.31 2.71
CA SER A 125 -29.48 7.92 2.01
C SER A 125 -30.07 6.94 0.98
N ASN A 126 -30.83 5.96 1.46
CA ASN A 126 -31.86 5.27 0.66
C ASN A 126 -33.10 6.16 0.42
N GLU A 127 -33.06 7.44 0.77
CA GLU A 127 -34.00 8.42 0.24
C GLU A 127 -33.40 9.05 -1.01
N GLN A 128 -33.97 8.67 -2.15
CA GLN A 128 -33.92 9.46 -3.36
C GLN A 128 -34.08 10.94 -3.00
N VAL A 129 -33.14 11.75 -3.48
CA VAL A 129 -33.12 13.20 -3.37
C VAL A 129 -34.44 13.78 -3.90
N GLY A 130 -35.41 13.92 -3.02
CA GLY A 130 -36.53 14.83 -3.17
C GLY A 130 -36.06 16.20 -2.70
N THR A 131 -35.76 17.08 -3.65
CA THR A 131 -35.45 18.49 -3.37
C THR A 131 -36.71 19.18 -2.84
N THR A 132 -36.92 19.16 -1.53
CA THR A 132 -37.78 20.17 -0.88
C THR A 132 -36.88 21.22 -0.25
N GLN A 133 -37.01 22.44 -0.77
CA GLN A 133 -36.33 23.63 -0.29
C GLN A 133 -36.53 23.80 1.22
N SER A 134 -35.44 24.15 1.91
CA SER A 134 -35.36 24.57 3.32
C SER A 134 -35.33 23.43 4.35
N GLY A 135 -34.14 23.19 4.91
CA GLY A 135 -33.94 22.32 6.06
C GLY A 135 -32.52 21.78 6.06
N ILE A 136 -31.77 21.99 7.14
CA ILE A 136 -30.50 21.28 7.37
C ILE A 136 -30.84 19.80 7.34
N VAL A 137 -30.45 19.09 6.28
CA VAL A 137 -30.55 17.64 6.23
C VAL A 137 -29.56 17.14 7.25
N ASN A 138 -30.05 16.70 8.42
CA ASN A 138 -29.24 15.94 9.36
C ASN A 138 -28.90 14.63 8.68
N VAL A 139 -27.80 14.64 7.95
CA VAL A 139 -27.25 13.46 7.32
C VAL A 139 -26.79 12.54 8.46
N ASN A 140 -27.55 11.47 8.71
CA ASN A 140 -27.18 10.49 9.72
C ASN A 140 -26.00 9.68 9.16
N ILE A 141 -24.79 9.98 9.62
CA ILE A 141 -23.59 9.21 9.26
C ILE A 141 -23.74 7.85 9.95
N THR A 142 -23.85 6.78 9.16
CA THR A 142 -24.13 5.45 9.69
C THR A 142 -22.94 4.51 9.59
N GLY A 143 -21.97 4.78 8.72
CA GLY A 143 -20.91 3.82 8.43
C GLY A 143 -19.55 4.41 8.12
N VAL A 144 -18.60 3.49 7.91
CA VAL A 144 -17.22 3.78 7.51
C VAL A 144 -16.96 3.16 6.14
N GLN A 145 -16.40 3.94 5.22
CA GLN A 145 -15.75 3.44 4.02
C GLN A 145 -14.24 3.52 4.18
N ALA A 146 -13.56 2.43 3.84
CA ALA A 146 -12.12 2.39 3.72
C ALA A 146 -11.72 2.64 2.27
N ASN A 147 -10.84 3.60 2.06
CA ASN A 147 -10.11 3.82 0.82
C ASN A 147 -8.67 3.36 1.05
N ILE A 148 -8.19 2.39 0.29
CA ILE A 148 -6.92 1.70 0.55
C ILE A 148 -6.12 1.63 -0.74
N ASN A 149 -4.85 2.02 -0.70
CA ASN A 149 -3.95 1.82 -1.83
C ASN A 149 -3.23 0.48 -1.67
N ILE A 150 -3.30 -0.35 -2.70
CA ILE A 150 -2.61 -1.63 -2.78
C ILE A 150 -1.58 -1.58 -3.90
N GLU A 151 -0.31 -1.81 -3.58
CA GLU A 151 0.77 -1.97 -4.55
C GLU A 151 1.05 -3.46 -4.73
N LEU A 152 0.87 -3.95 -5.97
CA LEU A 152 1.32 -5.28 -6.37
C LEU A 152 2.77 -5.20 -6.83
N VAL A 153 3.67 -5.90 -6.16
CA VAL A 153 5.10 -5.94 -6.47
C VAL A 153 5.43 -7.23 -7.22
N SER A 154 4.97 -7.35 -8.46
CA SER A 154 5.16 -8.54 -9.30
C SER A 154 5.44 -8.16 -10.75
N ILE A 155 6.30 -8.92 -11.44
CA ILE A 155 6.56 -8.72 -12.88
C ILE A 155 5.29 -8.78 -13.75
N ASN A 156 4.27 -9.51 -13.28
CA ASN A 156 2.99 -9.67 -13.97
C ASN A 156 1.95 -8.63 -13.51
N ALA A 157 2.25 -7.79 -12.52
CA ALA A 157 1.29 -6.82 -11.99
C ALA A 157 0.83 -5.82 -13.06
N SER A 158 1.72 -5.45 -13.99
CA SER A 158 1.38 -4.59 -15.14
C SER A 158 0.26 -5.14 -16.03
N LEU A 159 0.08 -6.46 -16.08
CA LEU A 159 -0.97 -7.14 -16.86
C LEU A 159 -2.32 -7.19 -16.13
N ILE A 160 -2.34 -6.81 -14.86
CA ILE A 160 -3.54 -6.82 -14.04
C ILE A 160 -4.30 -5.52 -14.24
N ASN A 161 -5.56 -5.65 -14.65
CA ASN A 161 -6.52 -4.56 -14.69
C ASN A 161 -7.47 -4.67 -13.48
N GLU A 162 -8.35 -3.70 -13.35
CA GLU A 162 -9.28 -3.56 -12.22
C GLU A 162 -10.20 -4.78 -12.08
N SER A 163 -10.67 -5.34 -13.19
CA SER A 163 -11.57 -6.50 -13.17
C SER A 163 -10.85 -7.78 -12.73
N ILE A 164 -9.62 -8.00 -13.20
CA ILE A 164 -8.80 -9.14 -12.77
C ILE A 164 -8.47 -9.00 -11.29
N PHE A 165 -8.05 -7.80 -10.86
CA PHE A 165 -7.75 -7.53 -9.45
C PHE A 165 -8.99 -7.76 -8.57
N TYR A 166 -10.16 -7.27 -9.00
CA TYR A 166 -11.43 -7.49 -8.29
C TYR A 166 -11.73 -8.98 -8.13
N ASN A 167 -11.59 -9.76 -9.20
CA ASN A 167 -11.85 -11.20 -9.14
C ASN A 167 -10.86 -11.92 -8.20
N ILE A 168 -9.58 -11.56 -8.22
CA ILE A 168 -8.58 -12.09 -7.28
C ILE A 168 -9.01 -11.80 -5.85
N LEU A 169 -9.31 -10.53 -5.55
CA LEU A 169 -9.68 -10.09 -4.21
C LEU A 169 -10.96 -10.80 -3.71
N VAL A 170 -12.02 -10.81 -4.50
CA VAL A 170 -13.31 -11.40 -4.09
C VAL A 170 -13.23 -12.92 -3.99
N ASN A 171 -12.53 -13.59 -4.91
CA ASN A 171 -12.35 -15.05 -4.85
C ASN A 171 -11.60 -15.46 -3.58
N GLY A 172 -10.56 -14.73 -3.22
CA GLY A 172 -9.84 -15.00 -1.98
C GLY A 172 -10.61 -14.59 -0.72
N TYR A 173 -11.34 -13.47 -0.75
CA TYR A 173 -12.21 -13.05 0.35
C TYR A 173 -13.30 -14.09 0.67
N ASN A 174 -13.83 -14.76 -0.36
CA ASN A 174 -14.80 -15.85 -0.19
C ASN A 174 -14.20 -17.13 0.40
N GLN A 175 -12.88 -17.33 0.27
CA GLN A 175 -12.15 -18.45 0.87
C GLN A 175 -11.64 -18.11 2.28
N LEU A 176 -11.55 -16.83 2.62
CA LEU A 176 -11.02 -16.35 3.88
C LEU A 176 -11.90 -16.81 5.05
N ASN A 177 -11.28 -17.39 6.07
CA ASN A 177 -11.98 -17.72 7.30
C ASN A 177 -12.24 -16.42 8.06
N LYS A 178 -13.50 -15.95 8.05
CA LYS A 178 -13.90 -14.64 8.58
C LYS A 178 -13.93 -14.66 10.11
N THR A 179 -12.75 -14.74 10.72
CA THR A 179 -12.54 -14.66 12.17
C THR A 179 -12.33 -13.22 12.64
N LEU A 180 -12.02 -12.32 11.70
CA LEU A 180 -11.97 -10.89 11.93
C LEU A 180 -13.42 -10.39 12.00
N ASN A 181 -13.83 -9.78 13.13
CA ASN A 181 -15.17 -9.22 13.35
C ASN A 181 -15.47 -7.98 12.47
N ILE A 182 -14.88 -7.92 11.28
CA ILE A 182 -15.06 -6.89 10.27
C ILE A 182 -15.32 -7.56 8.92
N TYR A 183 -16.28 -7.00 8.20
CA TYR A 183 -16.68 -7.44 6.88
C TYR A 183 -16.59 -6.26 5.94
N VAL A 184 -16.19 -6.50 4.69
CA VAL A 184 -16.10 -5.47 3.66
C VAL A 184 -17.07 -5.82 2.54
N MET A 185 -17.91 -4.87 2.14
CA MET A 185 -18.83 -4.99 1.02
C MET A 185 -18.77 -3.73 0.16
N ASP A 186 -19.54 -3.69 -0.93
CA ASP A 186 -19.60 -2.56 -1.85
C ASP A 186 -18.20 -2.17 -2.37
N ILE A 187 -17.43 -3.19 -2.78
CA ILE A 187 -16.04 -3.04 -3.19
C ILE A 187 -15.96 -2.41 -4.58
N GLU A 188 -15.28 -1.28 -4.70
CA GLU A 188 -14.92 -0.62 -5.96
C GLU A 188 -13.40 -0.58 -6.10
N ILE A 189 -12.90 -0.74 -7.33
CA ILE A 189 -11.47 -0.83 -7.61
C ILE A 189 -11.12 0.08 -8.77
N TYR A 190 -10.08 0.89 -8.57
CA TYR A 190 -9.55 1.81 -9.55
C TYR A 190 -8.04 1.59 -9.67
N ARG A 191 -7.49 1.53 -10.87
CA ARG A 191 -6.05 1.50 -11.08
C ARG A 191 -5.47 2.92 -10.98
N GLU A 192 -4.31 3.04 -10.35
CA GLU A 192 -3.56 4.31 -10.23
C GLU A 192 -2.35 4.37 -11.16
#